data_AF-A0A352J2Q5-F1
#
_entry.id   AF-A0A352J2Q5-F1
#
_cell.length_a   1.000
_cell.length_b   1.000
_cell.length_c   1.000
_cell.angle_alpha   90.00
_cell.angle_beta   90.00
_cell.angle_gamma   90.00
#
_symmetry.space_group_name_H-M   'P 1'
#
loop_
_entity.id
_entity.type
_entity.pdbx_description
1 polymer ?
#
loop_
_entity_poly.entity_id
_entity_poly.type
_entity_poly.pdbx_seq_one_letter_code
_entity_poly.pdbx_strand_id
1 'polypeptide(L)'
;YDAVVLPWGAFEPHNYHLPYLTDCYLSHHIALESALLAYEKSGVLCAVLPPVYFGSQNPGQWDLPLCIHTNSETQKAILCDIVDSLHGQGLKKLVIVNGHGGNTFKTYIRDLAKKYPDFTVIAVDWWSIVPTGAYFEEKIDEHGGEQETSVLLHYRPDLVKMEQAGNGKTSPLPMESINQKVGWLPRPWQQVSEDTGIGNPAKSTAEKGKRYAEAVVGKIAGLLVELKAW
;
A
#
# COMPACT_ATOMS: atom_id res chain seq x y z
N TYR A 1 12.37 18.36 -10.89
CA TYR A 1 12.21 17.00 -10.31
C TYR A 1 12.31 15.99 -11.44
N ASP A 2 13.03 14.90 -11.21
CA ASP A 2 13.19 13.80 -12.18
C ASP A 2 11.92 12.92 -12.25
N ALA A 3 11.24 12.74 -11.12
CA ALA A 3 9.96 12.04 -11.01
C ALA A 3 9.15 12.54 -9.81
N VAL A 4 7.87 12.20 -9.78
CA VAL A 4 6.97 12.39 -8.65
C VAL A 4 6.58 11.04 -8.07
N VAL A 5 6.49 10.94 -6.76
CA VAL A 5 6.03 9.75 -6.04
C VAL A 5 4.72 10.08 -5.32
N LEU A 6 3.68 9.29 -5.55
CA LEU A 6 2.36 9.44 -4.96
C LEU A 6 2.07 8.25 -4.03
N PRO A 7 2.20 8.43 -2.71
CA PRO A 7 1.71 7.44 -1.76
C PRO A 7 0.18 7.37 -1.82
N TRP A 8 -0.37 6.17 -1.80
CA TRP A 8 -1.82 5.97 -1.84
C TRP A 8 -2.22 4.84 -0.90
N GLY A 9 -3.01 5.13 0.13
CA GLY A 9 -3.49 4.14 1.09
C GLY A 9 -5.01 4.08 1.16
N ALA A 10 -5.51 3.85 2.36
CA ALA A 10 -6.91 3.90 2.71
C ALA A 10 -7.10 4.44 4.15
N PHE A 11 -8.37 4.61 4.52
CA PHE A 11 -8.78 4.89 5.89
C PHE A 11 -9.64 3.70 6.35
N GLU A 12 -9.02 2.75 7.05
CA GLU A 12 -9.67 1.48 7.40
C GLU A 12 -9.13 0.84 8.69
N PRO A 13 -9.96 0.08 9.42
CA PRO A 13 -9.53 -0.68 10.59
C PRO A 13 -8.43 -1.69 10.23
N HIS A 14 -7.40 -1.79 11.05
CA HIS A 14 -6.27 -2.70 10.88
C HIS A 14 -6.07 -3.51 12.16
N ASN A 15 -6.86 -4.58 12.31
CA ASN A 15 -6.96 -5.25 13.61
C ASN A 15 -7.38 -4.19 14.68
N TYR A 16 -7.25 -4.48 15.97
CA TYR A 16 -7.56 -3.54 17.05
C TYR A 16 -6.38 -2.62 17.44
N HIS A 17 -5.16 -2.89 16.96
CA HIS A 17 -3.94 -2.30 17.50
C HIS A 17 -3.22 -1.33 16.56
N LEU A 18 -3.50 -1.37 15.26
CA LEU A 18 -2.92 -0.45 14.29
C LEU A 18 -3.87 0.73 13.99
N PRO A 19 -3.32 1.90 13.64
CA PRO A 19 -4.12 3.07 13.31
C PRO A 19 -4.88 2.88 11.99
N TYR A 20 -5.99 3.61 11.84
CA TYR A 20 -6.81 3.61 10.61
C TYR A 20 -6.06 4.04 9.34
N LEU A 21 -4.95 4.77 9.51
CA LEU A 21 -4.13 5.32 8.43
C LEU A 21 -2.88 4.48 8.16
N THR A 22 -2.84 3.21 8.57
CA THR A 22 -1.67 2.32 8.40
C THR A 22 -1.16 2.33 6.97
N ASP A 23 -2.02 2.11 5.98
CA ASP A 23 -1.66 2.13 4.56
C ASP A 23 -1.00 3.44 4.12
N CYS A 24 -1.49 4.56 4.64
CA CYS A 24 -0.97 5.88 4.33
C CYS A 24 0.39 6.13 5.01
N TYR A 25 0.54 5.73 6.27
CA TYR A 25 1.82 5.84 6.96
C TYR A 25 2.90 5.00 6.27
N LEU A 26 2.60 3.74 6.01
CA LEU A 26 3.54 2.80 5.41
C LEU A 26 3.96 3.23 4.00
N SER A 27 2.99 3.49 3.12
CA SER A 27 3.30 3.94 1.75
C SER A 27 4.08 5.25 1.71
N HIS A 28 3.76 6.21 2.60
CA HIS A 28 4.43 7.50 2.64
C HIS A 28 5.87 7.40 3.17
N HIS A 29 6.10 6.68 4.27
CA HIS A 29 7.45 6.46 4.80
C HIS A 29 8.34 5.74 3.79
N ILE A 30 7.83 4.67 3.16
CA ILE A 30 8.56 3.93 2.12
C ILE A 30 8.86 4.83 0.91
N ALA A 31 7.90 5.64 0.47
CA ALA A 31 8.11 6.57 -0.64
C ALA A 31 9.19 7.62 -0.34
N LEU A 32 9.17 8.21 0.87
CA LEU A 32 10.18 9.17 1.31
C LEU A 32 11.57 8.56 1.35
N GLU A 33 11.74 7.41 2.01
CA GLU A 33 13.05 6.75 2.11
C GLU A 33 13.56 6.29 0.74
N SER A 34 12.66 5.84 -0.15
CA SER A 34 13.03 5.47 -1.52
C SER A 34 13.53 6.66 -2.33
N ALA A 35 12.87 7.81 -2.21
CA ALA A 35 13.29 9.06 -2.85
C ALA A 35 14.63 9.55 -2.31
N LEU A 36 14.83 9.52 -0.99
CA LEU A 36 16.09 9.87 -0.34
C LEU A 36 17.23 8.96 -0.81
N LEU A 37 17.02 7.64 -0.81
CA LEU A 37 18.02 6.68 -1.24
C LEU A 37 18.38 6.82 -2.72
N ALA A 38 17.41 7.11 -3.60
CA ALA A 38 17.66 7.36 -5.01
C ALA A 38 18.50 8.63 -5.24
N TYR A 39 18.25 9.67 -4.44
CA TYR A 39 19.06 10.89 -4.45
C TYR A 39 20.49 10.62 -3.98
N GLU A 40 20.66 9.95 -2.83
CA GLU A 40 21.98 9.64 -2.27
C GLU A 40 22.83 8.77 -3.21
N LYS A 41 22.23 7.80 -3.89
CA LYS A 41 22.96 6.87 -4.77
C LYS A 41 23.24 7.42 -6.17
N SER A 42 22.40 8.31 -6.69
CA SER A 42 22.41 8.63 -8.13
C SER A 42 21.98 10.06 -8.47
N GLY A 43 21.78 10.92 -7.46
CA GLY A 43 21.35 12.31 -7.67
C GLY A 43 19.98 12.41 -8.35
N VAL A 44 19.13 11.40 -8.21
CA VAL A 44 17.76 11.43 -8.73
C VAL A 44 16.87 12.19 -7.75
N LEU A 45 16.35 13.34 -8.17
CA LEU A 45 15.56 14.22 -7.32
C LEU A 45 14.07 13.98 -7.53
N CYS A 46 13.44 13.29 -6.58
CA CYS A 46 12.01 13.01 -6.59
C CYS A 46 11.22 13.92 -5.64
N ALA A 47 10.01 14.31 -6.03
CA ALA A 47 9.05 14.93 -5.12
C ALA A 47 8.09 13.87 -4.59
N VAL A 48 7.91 13.77 -3.27
CA VAL A 48 6.91 12.88 -2.66
C VAL A 48 5.68 13.70 -2.29
N LEU A 49 4.53 13.33 -2.84
CA LEU A 49 3.26 14.00 -2.57
C LEU A 49 2.67 13.55 -1.22
N PRO A 50 1.72 14.33 -0.64
CA PRO A 50 0.91 13.84 0.46
C PRO A 50 0.18 12.54 0.08
N PRO A 51 -0.02 11.61 1.04
CA PRO A 51 -0.72 10.38 0.76
C PRO A 51 -2.19 10.64 0.41
N VAL A 52 -2.72 9.90 -0.56
CA VAL A 52 -4.17 9.83 -0.77
C VAL A 52 -4.76 8.86 0.25
N TYR A 53 -5.72 9.34 1.04
CA TYR A 53 -6.37 8.60 2.14
C TYR A 53 -7.55 7.72 1.69
N PHE A 54 -7.88 7.74 0.40
CA PHE A 54 -9.13 7.21 -0.15
C PHE A 54 -8.92 5.88 -0.88
N GLY A 55 -9.17 4.78 -0.16
CA GLY A 55 -9.05 3.42 -0.65
C GLY A 55 -10.39 2.76 -1.01
N SER A 56 -10.34 1.74 -1.87
CA SER A 56 -11.52 0.91 -2.19
C SER A 56 -11.61 -0.26 -1.23
N GLN A 57 -12.77 -0.39 -0.58
CA GLN A 57 -13.01 -1.36 0.50
C GLN A 57 -13.76 -2.61 0.00
N ASN A 58 -13.68 -3.71 0.73
CA ASN A 58 -14.44 -4.93 0.47
C ASN A 58 -15.82 -4.92 1.18
N PRO A 59 -16.76 -5.81 0.77
CA PRO A 59 -18.01 -6.02 1.48
C PRO A 59 -17.82 -6.26 2.97
N GLY A 60 -18.58 -5.53 3.78
CA GLY A 60 -18.52 -5.60 5.25
C GLY A 60 -17.47 -4.71 5.89
N GLN A 61 -16.45 -4.22 5.17
CA GLN A 61 -15.49 -3.25 5.72
C GLN A 61 -16.14 -1.86 5.87
N TRP A 62 -16.91 -1.41 4.88
CA TRP A 62 -17.61 -0.11 4.91
C TRP A 62 -18.72 -0.01 5.96
N ASP A 63 -19.10 -1.12 6.59
CA ASP A 63 -20.03 -1.13 7.73
C ASP A 63 -19.29 -0.93 9.07
N LEU A 64 -17.95 -1.04 9.07
CA LEU A 64 -17.13 -0.82 10.26
C LEU A 64 -17.03 0.69 10.55
N PRO A 65 -17.06 1.09 11.84
CA PRO A 65 -16.98 2.50 12.21
C PRO A 65 -15.81 3.20 11.55
N LEU A 66 -16.08 4.35 10.93
CA LEU A 66 -15.09 5.22 10.28
C LEU A 66 -14.36 4.60 9.07
N CYS A 67 -14.64 3.37 8.64
CA CYS A 67 -14.07 2.85 7.39
C CYS A 67 -14.66 3.59 6.18
N ILE A 68 -13.81 4.20 5.36
CA ILE A 68 -14.25 5.03 4.23
C ILE A 68 -14.06 4.28 2.92
N HIS A 69 -15.17 3.83 2.32
CA HIS A 69 -15.16 3.28 0.97
C HIS A 69 -15.09 4.38 -0.09
N THR A 70 -14.17 4.20 -1.03
CA THR A 70 -14.03 5.07 -2.20
C THR A 70 -14.34 4.29 -3.46
N ASN A 71 -15.32 4.77 -4.23
CA ASN A 71 -15.65 4.19 -5.53
C ASN A 71 -14.46 4.28 -6.49
N SER A 72 -14.35 3.29 -7.38
CA SER A 72 -13.36 3.24 -8.45
C SER A 72 -13.33 4.52 -9.30
N GLU A 73 -14.50 5.07 -9.63
CA GLU A 73 -14.65 6.31 -10.39
C GLU A 73 -14.07 7.53 -9.66
N THR A 74 -14.23 7.59 -8.33
CA THR A 74 -13.65 8.65 -7.50
C THR A 74 -12.13 8.54 -7.45
N GLN A 75 -11.59 7.32 -7.31
CA GLN A 75 -10.14 7.10 -7.38
C GLN A 75 -9.58 7.52 -8.75
N LYS A 76 -10.28 7.17 -9.84
CA LYS A 76 -9.93 7.59 -11.20
C LYS A 76 -9.93 9.12 -11.32
N ALA A 77 -10.97 9.80 -10.82
CA ALA A 77 -11.06 11.26 -10.86
C ALA A 77 -9.88 11.92 -10.12
N ILE A 78 -9.57 11.46 -8.91
CA ILE A 78 -8.42 11.95 -8.13
C ILE A 78 -7.11 11.78 -8.91
N LEU A 79 -6.86 10.59 -9.46
CA LEU A 79 -5.63 10.33 -10.21
C LEU A 79 -5.57 11.19 -11.49
N CYS A 80 -6.69 11.38 -12.19
CA CYS A 80 -6.77 12.25 -13.35
C CYS A 80 -6.43 13.70 -12.98
N ASP A 81 -7.02 14.27 -11.93
CA ASP A 81 -6.74 15.66 -11.52
C ASP A 81 -5.27 15.87 -11.13
N ILE A 82 -4.67 14.87 -10.47
CA ILE A 82 -3.24 14.87 -10.14
C ILE A 82 -2.41 14.84 -11.42
N VAL A 83 -2.66 13.90 -12.33
CA VAL A 83 -1.88 13.77 -13.58
C VAL A 83 -2.05 15.00 -14.47
N ASP A 84 -3.28 15.52 -14.62
CA ASP A 84 -3.56 16.73 -15.40
C ASP A 84 -2.77 17.93 -14.84
N SER A 85 -2.72 18.07 -13.51
CA SER A 85 -1.93 19.12 -12.84
C SER A 85 -0.43 18.95 -13.04
N LEU A 86 0.10 17.74 -12.83
CA LEU A 86 1.53 17.45 -12.99
C LEU A 86 1.98 17.61 -14.45
N HIS A 87 1.19 17.13 -15.40
CA HIS A 87 1.44 17.27 -16.83
C HIS A 87 1.45 18.75 -17.25
N GLY A 88 0.48 19.54 -16.77
CA GLY A 88 0.42 20.99 -17.00
C GLY A 88 1.64 21.75 -16.44
N GLN A 89 2.30 21.20 -15.41
CA GLN A 89 3.55 21.73 -14.84
C GLN A 89 4.81 21.24 -15.58
N GLY A 90 4.66 20.43 -16.63
CA GLY A 90 5.75 19.87 -17.43
C GLY A 90 6.41 18.62 -16.83
N LEU A 91 5.83 18.05 -15.77
CA LEU A 91 6.28 16.77 -15.22
C LEU A 91 5.73 15.62 -16.06
N LYS A 92 6.50 14.52 -16.15
CA LYS A 92 6.22 13.43 -17.08
C LYS A 92 6.24 12.03 -16.47
N LYS A 93 6.55 11.92 -15.18
CA LYS A 93 6.83 10.63 -14.54
C LYS A 93 6.22 10.61 -13.14
N LEU A 94 5.33 9.64 -12.91
CA LEU A 94 4.66 9.43 -11.64
C LEU A 94 4.81 7.97 -11.21
N VAL A 95 5.26 7.74 -9.98
CA VAL A 95 5.26 6.42 -9.34
C VAL A 95 4.26 6.44 -8.19
N ILE A 96 3.22 5.62 -8.28
CA ILE A 96 2.27 5.38 -7.21
C ILE A 96 2.87 4.32 -6.29
N VAL A 97 3.09 4.65 -5.01
CA VAL A 97 3.42 3.68 -3.96
C VAL A 97 2.13 3.35 -3.25
N ASN A 98 1.51 2.24 -3.66
CA ASN A 98 0.24 1.80 -3.11
C ASN A 98 0.48 1.08 -1.78
N GLY A 99 -0.29 1.45 -0.78
CA GLY A 99 -0.33 0.85 0.56
C GLY A 99 -1.53 -0.04 0.82
N HIS A 100 -2.54 -0.05 -0.06
CA HIS A 100 -3.79 -0.79 0.17
C HIS A 100 -4.14 -1.77 -0.95
N GLY A 101 -4.38 -3.02 -0.62
CA GLY A 101 -4.67 -4.10 -1.57
C GLY A 101 -5.96 -3.94 -2.36
N GLY A 102 -6.94 -3.18 -1.84
CA GLY A 102 -8.21 -2.93 -2.52
C GLY A 102 -8.12 -1.92 -3.68
N ASN A 103 -7.04 -1.15 -3.77
CA ASN A 103 -6.88 -0.12 -4.78
C ASN A 103 -6.65 -0.70 -6.18
N THR A 104 -7.29 -0.10 -7.18
CA THR A 104 -7.14 -0.50 -8.60
C THR A 104 -6.53 0.64 -9.40
N PHE A 105 -5.38 0.41 -10.04
CA PHE A 105 -4.73 1.45 -10.87
C PHE A 105 -4.60 1.06 -12.35
N LYS A 106 -4.48 -0.23 -12.67
CA LYS A 106 -4.06 -0.71 -13.99
C LYS A 106 -4.94 -0.19 -15.13
N THR A 107 -6.26 -0.19 -14.95
CA THR A 107 -7.19 0.32 -15.97
C THR A 107 -7.04 1.84 -16.15
N TYR A 108 -6.91 2.59 -15.05
CA TYR A 108 -6.75 4.05 -15.11
C TYR A 108 -5.43 4.44 -15.75
N ILE A 109 -4.35 3.71 -15.44
CA ILE A 109 -3.03 3.92 -16.05
C ILE A 109 -3.10 3.73 -17.58
N ARG A 110 -3.81 2.72 -18.08
CA ARG A 110 -4.00 2.53 -19.53
C ARG A 110 -4.77 3.68 -20.17
N ASP A 111 -5.85 4.13 -19.53
CA ASP A 111 -6.65 5.27 -20.01
C ASP A 111 -5.81 6.55 -20.04
N LEU A 112 -5.02 6.80 -18.98
CA LEU A 112 -4.13 7.95 -18.87
C LEU A 112 -2.99 7.90 -19.88
N ALA A 113 -2.38 6.74 -20.12
CA ALA A 113 -1.34 6.58 -21.14
C ALA A 113 -1.87 6.89 -22.55
N LYS A 114 -3.16 6.64 -22.83
CA LYS A 114 -3.81 7.05 -24.08
C LYS A 114 -4.03 8.56 -24.14
N LYS A 115 -4.44 9.18 -23.02
CA LYS A 115 -4.69 10.64 -22.93
C LYS A 115 -3.39 11.45 -22.96
N TYR A 116 -2.34 10.95 -22.30
CA TYR A 116 -1.04 11.57 -22.11
C TYR A 116 0.08 10.61 -22.53
N PRO A 117 0.33 10.44 -23.85
CA PRO A 117 1.32 9.49 -24.34
C PRO A 117 2.76 9.81 -23.93
N ASP A 118 3.03 11.04 -23.46
CA ASP A 118 4.33 11.47 -22.95
C ASP A 118 4.44 11.46 -21.41
N PHE A 119 3.41 10.96 -20.71
CA PHE A 119 3.37 10.87 -19.25
C PHE A 119 3.35 9.40 -18.79
N THR A 120 4.41 8.98 -18.10
CA THR A 120 4.56 7.62 -17.56
C THR A 120 3.98 7.54 -16.15
N VAL A 121 3.06 6.59 -15.93
CA VAL A 121 2.56 6.22 -14.58
C VAL A 121 2.93 4.78 -14.27
N ILE A 122 3.59 4.55 -13.14
CA ILE A 122 3.92 3.22 -12.61
C ILE A 122 3.23 3.05 -11.26
N ALA A 123 2.63 1.89 -11.00
CA ALA A 123 2.07 1.54 -9.69
C ALA A 123 2.86 0.41 -9.05
N VAL A 124 3.17 0.56 -7.77
CA VAL A 124 3.96 -0.37 -6.97
C VAL A 124 3.18 -0.69 -5.69
N ASP A 125 2.86 -1.96 -5.51
CA ASP A 125 2.28 -2.50 -4.27
C ASP A 125 3.43 -2.88 -3.33
N TRP A 126 3.78 -1.99 -2.39
CA TRP A 126 5.04 -2.07 -1.62
C TRP A 126 5.24 -3.41 -0.90
N TRP A 127 4.14 -4.02 -0.43
CA TRP A 127 4.12 -5.25 0.34
C TRP A 127 4.41 -6.51 -0.49
N SER A 128 4.40 -6.40 -1.82
CA SER A 128 4.46 -7.56 -2.73
C SER A 128 5.76 -7.65 -3.54
N ILE A 129 6.55 -6.57 -3.59
CA ILE A 129 7.77 -6.52 -4.43
C ILE A 129 8.99 -7.23 -3.82
N VAL A 130 8.92 -7.58 -2.53
CA VAL A 130 9.92 -8.38 -1.81
C VAL A 130 9.21 -9.57 -1.16
N PRO A 131 9.65 -10.82 -1.40
CA PRO A 131 9.08 -12.00 -0.74
C PRO A 131 9.19 -11.92 0.79
N THR A 132 8.08 -12.19 1.49
CA THR A 132 7.95 -12.04 2.95
C THR A 132 8.57 -13.17 3.76
N GLY A 133 8.71 -14.37 3.18
CA GLY A 133 9.09 -15.58 3.92
C GLY A 133 10.49 -15.58 4.57
N ALA A 134 11.38 -14.66 4.19
CA ALA A 134 12.68 -14.48 4.83
C ALA A 134 12.67 -13.45 5.99
N TYR A 135 11.53 -12.79 6.21
CA TYR A 135 11.37 -11.67 7.13
C TYR A 135 10.34 -11.93 8.22
N PHE A 136 9.26 -12.66 7.88
CA PHE A 136 8.12 -12.90 8.76
C PHE A 136 7.85 -14.40 8.92
N GLU A 137 7.28 -14.77 10.07
CA GLU A 137 7.03 -16.16 10.43
C GLU A 137 5.62 -16.62 10.05
N GLU A 138 4.64 -15.72 10.19
CA GLU A 138 3.24 -15.98 9.85
C GLU A 138 3.06 -16.34 8.37
N LYS A 139 2.21 -17.33 8.13
CA LYS A 139 1.93 -17.86 6.77
C LYS A 139 0.74 -17.18 6.12
N ILE A 140 -0.25 -16.84 6.94
CA ILE A 140 -1.40 -16.04 6.52
C ILE A 140 -1.15 -14.67 7.11
N ASP A 141 -0.84 -13.72 6.25
CA ASP A 141 -0.45 -12.35 6.62
C ASP A 141 -0.90 -11.43 5.47
N GLU A 142 -2.18 -11.05 5.51
CA GLU A 142 -2.82 -10.29 4.44
C GLU A 142 -3.28 -8.90 4.89
N HIS A 143 -3.62 -8.70 6.17
CA HIS A 143 -4.15 -7.43 6.68
C HIS A 143 -3.97 -7.28 8.20
N GLY A 144 -3.34 -6.20 8.66
CA GLY A 144 -3.08 -5.95 10.08
C GLY A 144 -2.29 -7.06 10.79
N GLY A 145 -1.52 -7.83 10.02
CA GLY A 145 -0.78 -9.01 10.48
C GLY A 145 0.69 -8.71 10.77
N GLU A 146 1.56 -9.72 10.66
CA GLU A 146 2.95 -9.63 11.11
C GLU A 146 3.75 -8.57 10.34
N GLN A 147 3.58 -8.52 9.01
CA GLN A 147 4.27 -7.62 8.08
C GLN A 147 3.98 -6.15 8.40
N GLU A 148 2.72 -5.73 8.29
CA GLU A 148 2.33 -4.32 8.45
C GLU A 148 2.63 -3.83 9.86
N THR A 149 2.33 -4.64 10.87
CA THR A 149 2.60 -4.32 12.26
C THR A 149 4.09 -4.14 12.51
N SER A 150 4.93 -5.03 11.99
CA SER A 150 6.39 -4.92 12.14
C SER A 150 6.93 -3.65 11.47
N VAL A 151 6.49 -3.37 10.24
CA VAL A 151 6.94 -2.19 9.49
C VAL A 151 6.45 -0.90 10.14
N LEU A 152 5.22 -0.88 10.67
CA LEU A 152 4.73 0.31 11.37
C LEU A 152 5.40 0.48 12.75
N LEU A 153 5.74 -0.61 13.45
CA LEU A 153 6.58 -0.54 14.67
C LEU A 153 7.96 0.06 14.38
N HIS A 154 8.51 -0.17 13.18
CA HIS A 154 9.75 0.46 12.76
C HIS A 154 9.59 1.97 12.56
N TYR A 155 8.57 2.40 11.81
CA TYR A 155 8.40 3.80 11.44
C TYR A 155 7.76 4.67 12.53
N ARG A 156 6.72 4.15 13.19
CA ARG A 156 5.84 4.86 14.11
C ARG A 156 5.44 3.97 15.30
N PRO A 157 6.41 3.54 16.13
CA PRO A 157 6.13 2.71 17.31
C PRO A 157 5.16 3.38 18.29
N ASP A 158 5.07 4.71 18.28
CA ASP A 158 4.15 5.49 19.10
C ASP A 158 2.66 5.22 18.78
N LEU A 159 2.37 4.79 17.55
CA LEU A 159 1.00 4.56 17.06
C LEU A 159 0.53 3.11 17.21
N VAL A 160 1.41 2.16 17.51
CA VAL A 160 1.07 0.73 17.59
C VAL A 160 0.79 0.34 19.03
N LYS A 161 -0.40 -0.21 19.31
CA LYS A 161 -0.82 -0.65 20.65
C LYS A 161 -0.87 -2.17 20.74
N MET A 162 0.31 -2.81 20.69
CA MET A 162 0.45 -4.28 20.60
C MET A 162 -0.37 -5.04 21.64
N GLU A 163 -0.56 -4.48 22.83
CA GLU A 163 -1.38 -5.04 23.91
C GLU A 163 -2.87 -5.17 23.56
N GLN A 164 -3.35 -4.46 22.53
CA GLN A 164 -4.72 -4.50 22.05
C GLN A 164 -4.90 -5.47 20.89
N ALA A 165 -3.83 -6.06 20.36
CA ALA A 165 -3.89 -6.86 19.16
C ALA A 165 -4.76 -8.12 19.34
N GLY A 166 -5.72 -8.30 18.43
CA GLY A 166 -6.40 -9.57 18.23
C GLY A 166 -5.52 -10.55 17.45
N ASN A 167 -5.94 -11.81 17.41
CA ASN A 167 -5.16 -12.88 16.77
C ASN A 167 -5.24 -12.88 15.23
N GLY A 168 -6.07 -12.03 14.62
CA GLY A 168 -6.24 -11.93 13.17
C GLY A 168 -6.73 -13.24 12.55
N LYS A 169 -7.51 -14.01 13.31
CA LYS A 169 -7.96 -15.35 12.90
C LYS A 169 -8.91 -15.20 11.72
N THR A 170 -8.62 -15.93 10.64
CA THR A 170 -9.47 -15.94 9.45
C THR A 170 -10.14 -17.30 9.22
N SER A 171 -11.33 -17.26 8.60
CA SER A 171 -12.08 -18.43 8.18
C SER A 171 -12.14 -18.50 6.65
N PRO A 172 -11.95 -19.70 6.04
CA PRO A 172 -12.11 -19.88 4.61
C PRO A 172 -13.58 -19.68 4.21
N LEU A 173 -13.81 -19.30 2.96
CA LEU A 173 -15.17 -19.19 2.43
C LEU A 173 -15.76 -20.59 2.23
N PRO A 174 -17.10 -20.75 2.31
CA PRO A 174 -17.79 -21.99 1.94
C PRO A 174 -17.82 -22.19 0.41
N MET A 175 -16.71 -21.92 -0.27
CA MET A 175 -16.53 -22.00 -1.72
C MET A 175 -15.06 -22.32 -2.05
N GLU A 176 -14.74 -23.61 -2.15
CA GLU A 176 -13.37 -24.09 -2.29
C GLU A 176 -12.65 -23.54 -3.53
N SER A 177 -13.35 -23.40 -4.66
CA SER A 177 -12.76 -22.84 -5.88
C SER A 177 -12.25 -21.40 -5.70
N ILE A 178 -12.88 -20.60 -4.83
CA ILE A 178 -12.39 -19.26 -4.49
C ILE A 178 -11.20 -19.33 -3.54
N ASN A 179 -11.24 -20.22 -2.54
CA ASN A 179 -10.09 -20.44 -1.64
C ASN A 179 -8.85 -20.92 -2.41
N GLN A 180 -9.04 -21.73 -3.46
CA GLN A 180 -7.99 -22.20 -4.38
C GLN A 180 -7.65 -21.19 -5.50
N LYS A 181 -8.25 -19.99 -5.49
CA LYS A 181 -8.01 -18.91 -6.45
C LYS A 181 -8.31 -19.27 -7.92
N VAL A 182 -9.26 -20.19 -8.17
CA VAL A 182 -9.79 -20.47 -9.52
C VAL A 182 -10.56 -19.27 -10.06
N GLY A 183 -11.26 -18.54 -9.18
CA GLY A 183 -11.90 -17.26 -9.46
C GLY A 183 -11.58 -16.25 -8.36
N TRP A 184 -11.90 -14.99 -8.63
CA TRP A 184 -11.74 -13.90 -7.66
C TRP A 184 -13.10 -13.37 -7.22
N LEU A 185 -13.25 -13.17 -5.91
CA LEU A 185 -14.39 -12.56 -5.25
C LEU A 185 -13.85 -11.65 -4.15
N PRO A 186 -14.39 -10.42 -3.96
CA PRO A 186 -13.98 -9.61 -2.82
C PRO A 186 -14.38 -10.31 -1.52
N ARG A 187 -13.48 -10.30 -0.54
CA ARG A 187 -13.66 -11.06 0.70
C ARG A 187 -14.74 -10.40 1.59
N PRO A 188 -15.82 -11.10 1.99
CA PRO A 188 -16.83 -10.54 2.89
C PRO A 188 -16.29 -10.45 4.33
N TRP A 189 -15.86 -9.25 4.76
CA TRP A 189 -15.08 -9.04 5.99
C TRP A 189 -15.77 -9.56 7.25
N GLN A 190 -17.09 -9.34 7.37
CA GLN A 190 -17.90 -9.80 8.51
C GLN A 190 -17.95 -11.34 8.64
N GLN A 191 -17.67 -12.08 7.57
CA GLN A 191 -17.69 -13.55 7.58
C GLN A 191 -16.31 -14.15 7.83
N VAL A 192 -15.25 -13.35 7.67
CA VAL A 192 -13.87 -13.86 7.56
C VAL A 192 -12.94 -13.37 8.65
N SER A 193 -13.29 -12.33 9.40
CA SER A 193 -12.49 -11.80 10.49
C SER A 193 -13.39 -11.16 11.54
N GLU A 194 -13.11 -11.43 12.81
CA GLU A 194 -13.81 -10.82 13.95
C GLU A 194 -13.14 -9.51 14.38
N ASP A 195 -11.81 -9.47 14.39
CA ASP A 195 -11.02 -8.33 14.83
C ASP A 195 -10.60 -7.40 13.70
N THR A 196 -11.10 -7.64 12.49
CA THR A 196 -10.76 -6.99 11.21
C THR A 196 -9.40 -7.37 10.64
N GLY A 197 -8.52 -8.05 11.39
CA GLY A 197 -7.23 -8.53 10.92
C GLY A 197 -7.28 -9.87 10.18
N ILE A 198 -6.29 -10.12 9.33
CA ILE A 198 -6.05 -11.38 8.61
C ILE A 198 -4.56 -11.71 8.75
N GLY A 199 -4.24 -12.49 9.77
CA GLY A 199 -2.88 -12.86 10.16
C GLY A 199 -2.54 -12.44 11.58
N ASN A 200 -1.74 -13.24 12.29
CA ASN A 200 -1.47 -13.03 13.71
C ASN A 200 -0.27 -12.09 13.93
N PRO A 201 -0.46 -10.87 14.46
CA PRO A 201 0.61 -9.90 14.65
C PRO A 201 1.49 -10.17 15.88
N ALA A 202 1.23 -11.21 16.67
CA ALA A 202 1.88 -11.42 17.97
C ALA A 202 3.42 -11.52 17.91
N LYS A 203 3.98 -11.85 16.74
CA LYS A 203 5.43 -12.00 16.52
C LYS A 203 6.07 -10.77 15.88
N SER A 204 5.33 -9.69 15.72
CA SER A 204 5.82 -8.47 15.09
C SER A 204 6.87 -7.78 15.94
N THR A 205 7.90 -7.27 15.27
CA THR A 205 8.97 -6.50 15.91
C THR A 205 9.43 -5.38 14.98
N ALA A 206 9.87 -4.26 15.56
CA ALA A 206 10.44 -3.15 14.79
C ALA A 206 11.66 -3.59 13.94
N GLU A 207 12.46 -4.53 14.44
CA GLU A 207 13.64 -5.03 13.70
C GLU A 207 13.25 -5.82 12.44
N LYS A 208 12.22 -6.68 12.51
CA LYS A 208 11.67 -7.35 11.32
C LYS A 208 11.17 -6.31 10.31
N GLY A 209 10.47 -5.30 10.80
CA GLY A 209 9.94 -4.20 9.99
C GLY A 209 11.01 -3.43 9.26
N LYS A 210 12.06 -3.01 9.98
CA LYS A 210 13.21 -2.30 9.43
C LYS A 210 13.87 -3.07 8.29
N ARG A 211 14.21 -4.34 8.54
CA ARG A 211 14.87 -5.20 7.54
C ARG A 211 14.03 -5.35 6.26
N TYR A 212 12.72 -5.50 6.40
CA TYR A 212 11.83 -5.62 5.25
C TYR A 212 11.68 -4.28 4.51
N ALA A 213 11.49 -3.19 5.25
CA ALA A 213 11.37 -1.84 4.71
C ALA A 213 12.60 -1.44 3.89
N GLU A 214 13.82 -1.66 4.41
CA GLU A 214 15.08 -1.39 3.71
C GLU A 214 15.18 -2.15 2.36
N ALA A 215 14.70 -3.40 2.32
CA ALA A 215 14.70 -4.19 1.09
C ALA A 215 13.71 -3.64 0.05
N VAL A 216 12.50 -3.26 0.49
CA VAL A 216 11.47 -2.64 -0.36
C VAL A 216 11.94 -1.27 -0.87
N VAL A 217 12.45 -0.43 0.01
CA VAL A 217 13.04 0.89 -0.29
C VAL A 217 14.17 0.76 -1.31
N GLY A 218 15.04 -0.24 -1.16
CA GLY A 218 16.10 -0.53 -2.13
C GLY A 218 15.58 -0.84 -3.54
N LYS A 219 14.46 -1.57 -3.67
CA LYS A 219 13.83 -1.88 -4.96
C LYS A 219 13.18 -0.65 -5.59
N ILE A 220 12.42 0.12 -4.81
CA ILE A 220 11.74 1.32 -5.32
C ILE A 220 12.75 2.41 -5.68
N ALA A 221 13.81 2.59 -4.89
CA ALA A 221 14.90 3.50 -5.24
C ALA A 221 15.57 3.11 -6.57
N GLY A 222 15.82 1.81 -6.78
CA GLY A 222 16.32 1.31 -8.06
C GLY A 222 15.41 1.64 -9.25
N LEU A 223 14.10 1.42 -9.07
CA LEU A 223 13.08 1.82 -10.06
C LEU A 223 13.13 3.33 -10.37
N LEU A 224 13.26 4.18 -9.35
CA LEU A 224 13.35 5.64 -9.55
C LEU A 224 14.60 6.04 -10.33
N VAL A 225 15.73 5.36 -10.10
CA VAL A 225 16.97 5.56 -10.85
C VAL A 225 16.81 5.17 -12.32
N GLU A 226 16.24 4.00 -12.58
CA GLU A 226 15.96 3.53 -13.95
C GLU A 226 14.97 4.47 -14.68
N LEU A 227 13.93 4.91 -13.97
CA LEU A 227 12.92 5.81 -14.51
C LEU A 227 13.50 7.18 -14.90
N LYS A 228 14.58 7.66 -14.27
CA LYS A 228 15.25 8.89 -14.72
C LYS A 228 15.79 8.77 -16.15
N ALA A 229 16.31 7.59 -16.51
CA ALA A 229 16.92 7.34 -17.81
C ALA A 229 15.90 7.04 -18.93
N TRP A 230 14.66 6.69 -18.58
CA TRP A 230 13.53 6.48 -19.49
C TRP A 230 12.92 7.80 -19.98
#